data_AF-A0A932IRB6-F1
#
_entry.id   AF-A0A932IRB6-F1
#
_cell.length_a   1.000
_cell.length_b   1.000
_cell.length_c   1.000
_cell.angle_alpha   90.00
_cell.angle_beta   90.00
_cell.angle_gamma   90.00
#
_symmetry.space_group_name_H-M   'P 1'
#
loop_
_entity.id
_entity.type
_entity.pdbx_description
1 polymer ?
#
loop_
_entity_poly.entity_id
_entity_poly.type
_entity_poly.pdbx_seq_one_letter_code
_entity_poly.pdbx_strand_id
1 'polypeptide(L)'
;MALAPDPDGAESGFTFEDITTGVHANGYGRVGDGRSFSFHIEHQTLVVEVYRPRLAGPVPQAEDVVAKAQRSVLGVDLRDERSVSAVVRDCVLAALAR
;
A
#
# COMPACT_ATOMS: atom_id res chain seq x y z
N MET A 1 -32.91 8.70 -7.89
CA MET A 1 -32.20 7.58 -8.53
C MET A 1 -31.00 7.26 -7.65
N ALA A 2 -31.11 6.20 -6.84
CA ALA A 2 -30.02 5.77 -5.95
C ALA A 2 -29.13 4.82 -6.74
N LEU A 3 -27.86 5.18 -6.92
CA LEU A 3 -26.85 4.27 -7.45
C LEU A 3 -26.63 3.20 -6.38
N ALA A 4 -27.05 1.97 -6.63
CA ALA A 4 -26.67 0.84 -5.78
C ALA A 4 -25.16 0.65 -5.91
N PRO A 5 -24.42 0.40 -4.81
CA PRO A 5 -23.01 0.07 -4.92
C PRO A 5 -22.89 -1.25 -5.70
N ASP A 6 -22.09 -1.22 -6.77
CA ASP A 6 -21.73 -2.38 -7.56
C ASP A 6 -21.10 -3.45 -6.64
N PRO A 7 -21.69 -4.65 -6.48
CA PRO A 7 -21.14 -5.68 -5.62
C PRO A 7 -19.89 -6.37 -6.19
N ASP A 8 -19.37 -5.92 -7.34
CA ASP A 8 -18.20 -6.49 -8.01
C ASP A 8 -16.87 -5.80 -7.64
N GLY A 9 -16.89 -4.87 -6.67
CA GLY A 9 -15.69 -4.17 -6.17
C GLY A 9 -15.25 -4.56 -4.75
N ALA A 10 -16.03 -5.39 -4.05
CA ALA A 10 -15.86 -5.69 -2.62
C ALA A 10 -14.98 -6.92 -2.31
N GLU A 11 -14.47 -7.61 -3.34
CA GLU A 11 -13.72 -8.87 -3.21
C GLU A 11 -12.20 -8.70 -3.34
N SER A 12 -11.69 -7.47 -3.37
CA SER A 12 -10.26 -7.22 -3.22
C SER A 12 -10.08 -6.39 -1.97
N GLY A 13 -9.95 -7.03 -0.81
CA GLY A 13 -9.79 -6.36 0.50
C GLY A 13 -8.50 -5.53 0.65
N PHE A 14 -7.93 -5.10 -0.46
CA PHE A 14 -6.93 -4.06 -0.58
C PHE A 14 -7.56 -2.69 -0.32
N THR A 15 -7.24 -2.08 0.82
CA THR A 15 -7.73 -0.75 1.19
C THR A 15 -6.59 0.11 1.70
N PHE A 16 -6.64 1.40 1.41
CA PHE A 16 -5.78 2.41 2.03
C PHE A 16 -6.50 2.95 3.28
N GLU A 17 -5.79 3.03 4.39
CA GLU A 17 -6.29 3.63 5.63
C GLU A 17 -5.83 5.09 5.77
N ASP A 18 -4.60 5.38 5.33
CA ASP A 18 -4.08 6.74 5.25
C ASP A 18 -3.15 6.88 4.04
N ILE A 19 -3.23 8.04 3.38
CA ILE A 19 -2.33 8.44 2.31
C ILE A 19 -1.96 9.90 2.51
N THR A 20 -0.66 10.16 2.63
CA THR A 20 -0.08 11.48 2.49
C THR A 20 0.64 11.58 1.15
N THR A 21 0.24 12.51 0.29
CA THR A 21 0.88 12.78 -1.00
C THR A 21 2.08 13.74 -0.87
N GLY A 22 2.89 13.83 -1.93
CA GLY A 22 4.02 14.76 -2.04
C GLY A 22 5.36 14.06 -2.24
N VAL A 23 6.46 14.81 -2.22
CA VAL A 23 7.82 14.29 -2.45
C VAL A 23 8.26 13.23 -1.41
N HIS A 24 7.63 13.24 -0.24
CA HIS A 24 7.79 12.26 0.83
C HIS A 24 6.48 11.46 1.06
N ALA A 25 5.77 11.14 -0.02
CA ALA A 25 4.50 10.44 0.10
C ALA A 25 4.65 9.16 0.91
N ASN A 26 3.68 8.91 1.78
CA ASN A 26 3.68 7.78 2.70
C ASN A 26 2.25 7.42 3.09
N GLY A 27 2.07 6.26 3.70
CA GLY A 27 0.78 5.81 4.14
C GLY A 27 0.76 4.33 4.48
N TYR A 28 -0.42 3.83 4.79
CA TYR A 28 -0.62 2.44 5.16
C TYR A 28 -2.04 1.95 4.82
N GLY A 29 -2.21 0.64 4.86
CA GLY A 29 -3.49 0.01 4.57
C GLY A 29 -3.50 -1.48 4.86
N ARG A 30 -4.54 -2.14 4.36
CA ARG A 30 -4.72 -3.60 4.46
C ARG A 30 -4.71 -4.25 3.09
N VAL A 31 -4.21 -5.48 3.06
CA VAL A 31 -4.36 -6.45 1.98
C VAL A 31 -5.51 -7.38 2.35
N GLY A 32 -6.28 -7.84 1.35
CA GLY A 32 -7.53 -8.56 1.57
C GLY A 32 -7.46 -9.89 2.30
N ASP A 33 -6.26 -10.38 2.60
CA ASP A 33 -6.01 -11.60 3.37
C ASP A 33 -5.71 -11.34 4.86
N GLY A 34 -5.94 -10.12 5.34
CA GLY A 34 -5.75 -9.74 6.74
C GLY A 34 -4.33 -9.28 7.08
N ARG A 35 -3.45 -9.15 6.08
CA ARG A 35 -2.16 -8.49 6.22
C ARG A 35 -2.31 -6.98 6.12
N SER A 36 -1.40 -6.25 6.75
CA SER A 36 -1.27 -4.80 6.58
C SER A 36 -0.07 -4.49 5.71
N PHE A 37 -0.07 -3.34 5.05
CA PHE A 37 1.10 -2.82 4.36
C PHE A 37 1.36 -1.37 4.76
N SER A 38 2.61 -0.96 4.68
CA SER A 38 3.01 0.45 4.71
C SER A 38 3.79 0.79 3.45
N PHE A 39 3.73 2.05 3.06
CA PHE A 39 4.59 2.57 2.02
C PHE A 39 5.16 3.94 2.40
N HIS A 40 6.34 4.24 1.87
CA HIS A 40 6.94 5.57 1.98
C HIS A 40 7.88 5.81 0.81
N ILE A 41 8.13 7.09 0.52
CA ILE A 41 9.12 7.51 -0.46
C ILE A 41 10.39 7.93 0.28
N GLU A 42 11.48 7.24 -0.04
CA GLU A 42 12.83 7.57 0.41
C GLU A 42 13.73 7.67 -0.82
N HIS A 43 14.49 8.77 -0.94
CA HIS A 43 15.43 8.98 -2.07
C HIS A 43 14.85 8.67 -3.47
N GLN A 44 13.64 9.18 -3.78
CA GLN A 44 12.91 8.92 -5.04
C GLN A 44 12.60 7.44 -5.31
N THR A 45 12.59 6.62 -4.27
CA THR A 45 12.25 5.20 -4.31
C THR A 45 11.02 4.99 -3.46
N LEU A 46 9.99 4.37 -4.03
CA LEU A 46 8.88 3.84 -3.26
C LEU A 46 9.34 2.56 -2.59
N VAL A 47 9.22 2.54 -1.27
CA VAL A 47 9.40 1.34 -0.45
C VAL A 47 8.02 0.88 0.00
N VAL A 48 7.72 -0.40 -0.21
CA VAL A 48 6.51 -1.07 0.29
C VAL A 48 6.91 -2.24 1.16
N GLU A 49 6.31 -2.32 2.33
CA GLU A 49 6.51 -3.39 3.30
C GLU A 49 5.14 -3.98 3.65
N VAL A 50 5.01 -5.30 3.53
CA VAL A 50 3.81 -6.06 3.90
C VAL A 50 4.12 -6.82 5.18
N TYR A 51 3.25 -6.69 6.16
CA TYR A 51 3.40 -7.27 7.49
C TYR A 51 2.61 -8.56 7.64
N ARG A 52 3.07 -9.42 8.56
CA ARG A 52 2.35 -10.62 8.96
C ARG A 52 0.95 -10.27 9.51
N PRO A 53 -0.05 -11.15 9.34
CA PRO A 53 -1.34 -10.95 9.95
C PRO A 53 -1.21 -10.99 11.50
N ARG A 54 -2.03 -10.20 12.20
CA ARG A 54 -2.09 -10.15 13.68
C ARG A 54 -0.74 -9.79 14.32
N LEU A 55 -0.29 -8.57 14.06
CA LEU A 55 0.82 -7.95 14.79
C LEU A 55 0.56 -8.02 16.30
N ALA A 56 1.50 -8.59 17.04
CA ALA A 56 1.34 -8.85 18.47
C ALA A 56 1.68 -7.64 19.35
N GLY A 57 2.21 -6.56 18.77
CA GLY A 57 2.62 -5.35 19.46
C GLY A 57 2.22 -4.08 18.71
N PRO A 58 2.26 -2.91 19.38
CA PRO A 58 1.83 -1.62 18.82
C PRO A 58 2.74 -1.11 17.70
N VAL A 59 3.99 -1.58 17.63
CA VAL A 59 4.97 -1.18 16.62
C VAL A 59 5.46 -2.43 15.88
N PRO A 60 5.13 -2.59 14.59
CA PRO A 60 5.70 -3.66 13.77
C PRO A 60 7.23 -3.56 13.79
N GLN A 61 7.90 -4.68 14.03
CA GLN A 61 9.35 -4.75 13.91
C GLN A 61 9.75 -5.18 12.49
N ALA A 62 11.04 -5.06 12.15
CA ALA A 62 11.54 -5.49 10.86
C ALA A 62 11.30 -6.99 10.63
N GLU A 63 11.29 -7.81 11.69
CA GLU A 63 10.99 -9.25 11.60
C GLU A 63 9.52 -9.54 11.27
N ASP A 64 8.62 -8.56 11.42
CA ASP A 64 7.20 -8.73 11.07
C ASP A 64 6.94 -8.53 9.57
N VAL A 65 7.93 -8.08 8.79
CA VAL A 65 7.83 -7.88 7.34
C VAL A 65 7.92 -9.23 6.63
N VAL A 66 6.83 -9.64 5.99
CA VAL A 66 6.74 -10.90 5.24
C VAL A 66 7.06 -10.72 3.76
N ALA A 67 6.92 -9.50 3.23
CA ALA A 67 7.29 -9.17 1.86
C ALA A 67 7.71 -7.70 1.75
N LYS A 68 8.69 -7.42 0.90
CA LYS A 68 9.20 -6.08 0.63
C LYS A 68 9.38 -5.87 -0.87
N ALA A 69 8.93 -4.73 -1.37
CA ALA A 69 9.20 -4.29 -2.73
C ALA A 69 9.72 -2.85 -2.74
N GLN A 70 10.57 -2.58 -3.72
CA GLN A 70 11.12 -1.25 -3.96
C GLN A 70 11.03 -0.95 -5.45
N ARG A 71 10.69 0.28 -5.80
CA ARG A 71 10.79 0.76 -7.18
C ARG A 71 11.02 2.26 -7.26
N SER A 72 11.60 2.70 -8.38
CA SER A 72 11.70 4.12 -8.69
C SER A 72 10.33 4.79 -8.82
N VAL A 73 10.22 6.05 -8.39
CA VAL A 73 9.02 6.89 -8.61
C VAL A 73 9.21 7.90 -9.74
N LEU A 74 10.29 7.79 -10.52
CA LEU A 74 10.50 8.63 -11.69
C LEU A 74 9.34 8.46 -12.68
N GLY A 75 8.71 9.58 -13.05
CA GLY A 75 7.53 9.59 -13.93
C GLY A 75 6.19 9.39 -13.22
N VAL A 76 6.17 9.27 -11.89
CA VAL A 76 4.93 9.23 -11.09
C VAL A 76 4.60 10.63 -10.58
N ASP A 77 3.36 11.08 -10.75
CA ASP A 77 2.88 12.29 -10.10
C ASP A 77 2.61 12.01 -8.61
N LEU A 78 3.55 12.41 -7.77
CA LEU A 78 3.45 12.21 -6.32
C LEU A 78 2.47 13.17 -5.63
N ARG A 79 2.00 14.22 -6.31
CA ARG A 79 1.01 15.15 -5.75
C ARG A 79 -0.43 14.68 -5.97
N ASP A 80 -0.63 13.76 -6.89
CA ASP A 80 -1.93 13.17 -7.17
C ASP A 80 -2.12 11.87 -6.39
N GLU A 81 -3.10 11.85 -5.49
CA GLU A 81 -3.40 10.70 -4.63
C GLU A 81 -3.74 9.45 -5.45
N ARG A 82 -4.39 9.60 -6.60
CA ARG A 82 -4.77 8.47 -7.47
C ARG A 82 -3.54 7.83 -8.10
N SER A 83 -2.60 8.64 -8.54
CA SER A 83 -1.30 8.21 -9.07
C SER A 83 -0.48 7.47 -7.99
N VAL A 84 -0.42 8.02 -6.77
CA VAL A 84 0.22 7.35 -5.62
C VAL A 84 -0.47 6.01 -5.31
N SER A 85 -1.81 5.99 -5.28
CA SER A 85 -2.59 4.79 -4.96
C SER A 85 -2.38 3.68 -5.99
N ALA A 86 -2.45 4.01 -7.28
CA ALA A 86 -2.27 3.05 -8.37
C ALA A 86 -0.87 2.43 -8.31
N VAL A 87 0.14 3.28 -8.16
CA VAL A 87 1.51 2.83 -8.10
C VAL A 87 1.69 1.96 -6.83
N VAL A 88 1.23 2.36 -5.65
CA VAL A 88 1.41 1.54 -4.43
C VAL A 88 0.74 0.17 -4.57
N ARG A 89 -0.48 0.10 -5.13
CA ARG A 89 -1.18 -1.17 -5.39
C ARG A 89 -0.33 -2.11 -6.25
N ASP A 90 0.24 -1.63 -7.36
CA ASP A 90 1.12 -2.45 -8.21
C ASP A 90 2.36 -2.96 -7.47
N CYS A 91 2.92 -2.14 -6.58
CA CYS A 91 4.11 -2.50 -5.82
C CYS A 91 3.80 -3.57 -4.76
N VAL A 92 2.64 -3.46 -4.09
CA VAL A 92 2.18 -4.48 -3.14
C VAL A 92 1.93 -5.80 -3.88
N LEU A 93 1.26 -5.78 -5.03
CA LEU A 93 1.05 -6.99 -5.84
C LEU A 93 2.38 -7.63 -6.25
N ALA A 94 3.37 -6.83 -6.66
CA ALA A 94 4.70 -7.30 -6.99
C ALA A 94 5.48 -7.86 -5.77
N ALA A 95 5.25 -7.31 -4.56
CA ALA A 95 5.84 -7.84 -3.33
C ALA A 95 5.27 -9.23 -2.99
N LEU A 96 3.97 -9.43 -3.22
CA LEU A 96 3.24 -10.66 -2.88
C LEU A 96 3.40 -11.78 -3.91
N ALA A 97 3.83 -11.45 -5.13
CA ALA A 97 4.07 -12.42 -6.20
C ALA A 97 5.47 -13.07 -6.14
N ARG A 98 6.31 -12.71 -5.17
CA ARG A 98 7.64 -13.29 -4.93
C ARG A 98 7.61 -14.24 -3.74
#